data_AF-A0A2N2MNT7-F1
#
_entry.id   AF-A0A2N2MNT7-F1
#
_cell.length_a   1.000
_cell.length_b   1.000
_cell.length_c   1.000
_cell.angle_alpha   90.00
_cell.angle_beta   90.00
_cell.angle_gamma   90.00
#
_symmetry.space_group_name_H-M   'P 1'
#
loop_
_entity.id
_entity.type
_entity.pdbx_description
1 polymer ?
#
loop_
_entity_poly.entity_id
_entity_poly.type
_entity_poly.pdbx_seq_one_letter_code
_entity_poly.pdbx_strand_id
1 'polypeptide(L)'
;MIIDCHYHLEERVYPVDRLISEMQKSGVDKIALMGSIIGPFEEPPRFLVTVLQNLLEHSLSRGLGKAFITKYTDQGELKIMGKPYPIETDPDNEKVFNAVKKYPDKFLGWIFVNPRGKKNQVAEFEKYKDAKGFIGVKAHPFWHHFTPVELAPVAERLAAT
;
A
#
# COMPACT_ATOMS: atom_id res chain seq x y z
N MET A 1 -3.83 23.55 7.47
CA MET A 1 -4.39 22.32 6.89
C MET A 1 -3.29 21.27 6.82
N ILE A 2 -3.48 20.10 7.42
CA ILE A 2 -2.54 18.98 7.45
C ILE A 2 -3.15 17.83 6.64
N ILE A 3 -2.39 17.30 5.67
CA ILE A 3 -2.82 16.19 4.81
C ILE A 3 -1.82 15.06 4.96
N ASP A 4 -2.30 13.87 5.31
CA ASP A 4 -1.53 12.65 5.15
C ASP A 4 -1.64 12.21 3.67
N CYS A 5 -0.51 12.23 2.95
CA CYS A 5 -0.48 11.94 1.52
C CYS A 5 -0.34 10.45 1.19
N HIS A 6 -0.13 9.58 2.19
CA HIS A 6 0.10 8.16 1.95
C HIS A 6 -0.51 7.31 3.07
N TYR A 7 -1.70 6.75 2.83
CA TYR A 7 -2.32 5.79 3.73
C TYR A 7 -2.89 4.57 3.00
N HIS A 8 -2.47 3.37 3.41
CA HIS A 8 -3.04 2.11 2.92
C HIS A 8 -4.28 1.72 3.74
N LEU A 9 -5.45 1.69 3.10
CA LEU A 9 -6.71 1.33 3.74
C LEU A 9 -6.79 -0.19 3.99
N GLU A 10 -6.83 -0.59 5.26
CA GLU A 10 -7.02 -1.98 5.70
C GLU A 10 -8.06 -2.05 6.83
N GLU A 11 -9.33 -2.15 6.44
CA GLU A 11 -10.46 -2.08 7.37
C GLU A 11 -10.56 -3.29 8.31
N ARG A 12 -9.87 -4.41 8.03
CA ARG A 12 -9.82 -5.57 8.95
C ARG A 12 -9.02 -5.29 10.22
N VAL A 13 -8.10 -4.32 10.17
CA VAL A 13 -7.25 -3.91 11.31
C VAL A 13 -7.64 -2.52 11.80
N TYR A 14 -7.95 -1.62 10.87
CA TYR A 14 -8.18 -0.21 11.15
C TYR A 14 -9.41 0.30 10.39
N PRO A 15 -10.63 0.15 10.98
CA PRO A 15 -11.86 0.60 10.34
C PRO A 15 -11.86 2.11 10.07
N VAL A 16 -12.57 2.55 9.02
CA VAL A 16 -12.64 3.96 8.62
C VAL A 16 -13.12 4.87 9.75
N ASP A 17 -14.10 4.44 10.54
CA ASP A 17 -14.63 5.27 11.63
C ASP A 17 -13.58 5.49 12.74
N ARG A 18 -12.70 4.50 12.98
CA ARG A 18 -11.54 4.65 13.87
C ARG A 18 -10.51 5.60 13.27
N LEU A 19 -10.25 5.50 11.97
CA LEU A 19 -9.33 6.40 11.26
C LEU A 19 -9.76 7.86 11.39
N ILE A 20 -11.05 8.15 11.23
CA ILE A 20 -11.59 9.51 11.42
C ILE A 20 -11.37 10.01 12.85
N SER A 21 -11.58 9.16 13.86
CA SER A 21 -11.34 9.54 15.25
C SER A 21 -9.87 9.90 15.49
N GLU A 22 -8.93 9.14 14.93
CA GLU A 22 -7.50 9.48 15.07
C GLU A 22 -7.07 10.70 14.26
N MET A 23 -7.67 10.93 13.09
CA MET A 23 -7.47 12.18 12.33
C MET A 23 -7.80 13.39 13.21
N GLN A 24 -8.95 13.35 13.89
CA GLN A 24 -9.38 14.42 14.79
C GLN A 24 -8.41 14.61 15.96
N LYS A 25 -8.00 13.52 16.62
CA LYS A 25 -7.04 13.58 17.74
C LYS A 25 -5.67 14.10 17.33
N SER A 26 -5.24 13.78 16.11
CA SER A 26 -3.91 14.10 15.59
C SER A 26 -3.86 15.42 14.82
N GLY A 27 -5.00 16.10 14.63
CA GLY A 27 -5.09 17.33 13.85
C GLY A 27 -4.87 17.14 12.34
N VAL A 28 -5.13 15.94 11.80
CA VAL A 28 -5.06 15.65 10.36
C VAL A 28 -6.40 16.00 9.71
N ASP A 29 -6.39 16.91 8.73
CA ASP A 29 -7.59 17.39 8.08
C ASP A 29 -8.09 16.43 6.99
N LYS A 30 -7.15 15.87 6.21
CA LYS A 30 -7.43 14.94 5.10
C LYS A 30 -6.40 13.80 5.02
N ILE A 31 -6.81 12.68 4.45
CA ILE A 31 -5.93 11.55 4.13
C ILE A 31 -6.12 11.13 2.67
N ALA A 32 -5.02 10.89 1.97
CA ALA A 32 -5.01 10.25 0.66
C ALA A 32 -4.89 8.73 0.79
N LEU A 33 -6.01 8.06 0.55
CA LEU A 33 -6.17 6.62 0.67
C LEU A 33 -5.71 5.88 -0.58
N MET A 34 -5.13 4.70 -0.39
CA MET A 34 -4.86 3.71 -1.43
C MET A 34 -5.15 2.31 -0.89
N GLY A 35 -5.36 1.33 -1.78
CA GLY A 35 -5.60 -0.05 -1.34
C GLY A 35 -4.41 -0.62 -0.59
N SER A 36 -4.66 -1.49 0.40
CA SER A 36 -3.58 -2.20 1.09
C SER A 36 -2.90 -3.21 0.16
N ILE A 37 -1.57 -3.27 0.24
CA ILE A 37 -0.74 -4.26 -0.47
C ILE A 37 -0.32 -5.43 0.40
N ILE A 38 -0.51 -5.34 1.71
CA ILE A 38 -0.15 -6.37 2.68
C ILE A 38 -1.39 -6.64 3.52
N GLY A 39 -1.71 -7.92 3.69
CA GLY A 39 -2.76 -8.34 4.59
C GLY A 39 -2.40 -8.06 6.06
N PRO A 40 -3.38 -8.12 6.97
CA PRO A 40 -3.15 -8.06 8.41
C PRO A 40 -2.04 -9.03 8.82
N PHE A 41 -1.07 -8.53 9.57
CA PHE A 41 -0.04 -9.36 10.19
C PHE A 41 0.02 -9.11 11.69
N GLU A 42 0.37 -10.15 12.43
CA GLU A 42 0.70 -10.03 13.83
C GLU A 42 2.06 -9.35 13.97
N GLU A 43 2.11 -8.28 14.75
CA GLU A 43 3.39 -7.62 15.04
C GLU A 43 4.35 -8.61 15.72
N PRO A 44 5.58 -8.75 15.21
CA PRO A 44 6.56 -9.62 15.85
C PRO A 44 6.92 -9.09 17.25
N PRO A 45 7.20 -9.98 18.23
CA PRO A 45 7.68 -9.58 19.55
C PRO A 45 8.86 -8.61 19.49
N ARG A 46 8.83 -7.53 20.28
CA ARG A 46 9.86 -6.47 20.26
C ARG A 46 11.28 -7.00 20.42
N PHE A 47 11.50 -7.98 21.30
CA PHE A 47 12.81 -8.61 21.47
C PHE A 47 13.36 -9.19 20.16
N LEU A 48 12.52 -9.86 19.37
CA LEU A 48 12.94 -10.43 18.09
C LEU A 48 13.31 -9.33 17.08
N VAL A 49 12.56 -8.23 17.07
CA VAL A 49 12.87 -7.06 16.25
C VAL A 49 14.21 -6.45 16.66
N THR A 50 14.45 -6.30 17.96
CA THR A 50 15.73 -5.78 18.49
C THR A 50 16.91 -6.68 18.13
N VAL A 51 16.76 -8.00 18.25
CA VAL A 51 17.80 -8.95 17.81
C VAL A 51 18.10 -8.78 16.33
N LEU A 52 17.05 -8.72 15.49
CA LEU A 52 17.21 -8.53 14.05
C LEU A 52 17.90 -7.20 13.70
N GLN A 53 17.53 -6.11 14.36
CA GLN A 53 18.16 -4.80 14.17
C GLN A 53 19.66 -4.84 14.49
N ASN A 54 20.03 -5.39 15.65
CA ASN A 54 21.43 -5.57 16.04
C ASN A 54 22.21 -6.42 15.02
N LEU A 55 21.61 -7.50 14.50
CA LEU A 55 22.23 -8.31 13.45
C LEU A 55 22.48 -7.51 12.18
N LEU A 56 21.57 -6.61 11.78
CA LEU A 56 21.69 -5.82 10.55
C LEU A 56 22.68 -4.65 10.69
N GLU A 57 22.78 -4.06 11.88
CA GLU A 57 23.66 -2.91 12.17
C GLU A 57 25.14 -3.30 12.14
N HIS A 58 25.50 -4.48 12.66
CA HIS A 58 26.89 -4.93 12.73
C HIS A 58 27.37 -5.67 11.47
N SER A 59 28.51 -5.27 10.91
CA SER A 59 29.05 -5.81 9.65
C SER A 59 29.28 -7.33 9.66
N LEU A 60 29.74 -7.88 10.79
CA LEU A 60 30.05 -9.31 10.94
C LEU A 60 28.79 -10.19 10.97
N SER A 61 27.68 -9.69 11.50
CA SER A 61 26.41 -10.41 11.62
C SER A 61 25.38 -10.01 10.56
N ARG A 62 25.64 -8.97 9.76
CA ARG A 62 24.73 -8.46 8.73
C ARG A 62 24.30 -9.51 7.72
N GLY A 63 25.19 -10.45 7.37
CA GLY A 63 24.85 -11.56 6.48
C GLY A 63 23.74 -12.45 7.04
N LEU A 64 23.80 -12.76 8.35
CA LEU A 64 22.76 -13.51 9.04
C LEU A 64 21.47 -12.70 9.12
N GLY A 65 21.56 -11.42 9.50
CA GLY A 65 20.41 -10.52 9.53
C GLY A 65 19.68 -10.45 8.20
N LYS A 66 20.41 -10.28 7.09
CA LYS A 66 19.84 -10.28 5.73
C LYS A 66 19.13 -11.61 5.42
N ALA A 67 19.73 -12.75 5.74
CA ALA A 67 19.14 -14.06 5.47
C ALA A 67 17.75 -14.26 6.12
N PHE A 68 17.44 -13.56 7.22
CA PHE A 68 16.13 -13.58 7.88
C PHE A 68 15.06 -12.68 7.24
N ILE A 69 15.45 -11.72 6.40
CA ILE A 69 14.54 -10.71 5.80
C ILE A 69 14.52 -10.71 4.27
N THR A 70 15.47 -11.36 3.60
CA THR A 70 15.65 -11.24 2.13
C THR A 70 15.13 -12.43 1.34
N LYS A 71 14.01 -13.04 1.73
CA LYS A 71 13.41 -14.11 0.90
C LYS A 71 12.02 -13.71 0.44
N TYR A 72 11.87 -13.54 -0.86
CA TYR A 72 10.56 -13.74 -1.48
C TYR A 72 10.33 -15.25 -1.58
N THR A 73 9.10 -15.72 -1.43
CA THR A 73 8.76 -17.08 -1.84
C THR A 73 8.73 -17.16 -3.37
N ASP A 74 8.75 -18.37 -3.93
CA ASP A 74 8.61 -18.56 -5.39
C ASP A 74 7.26 -18.02 -5.92
N GLN A 75 6.31 -17.74 -5.02
CA GLN A 75 5.00 -17.15 -5.30
C GLN A 75 4.99 -15.62 -5.14
N GLY A 76 6.14 -14.99 -4.88
CA GLY A 76 6.26 -13.53 -4.72
C GLY A 76 5.87 -12.98 -3.35
N GLU A 77 5.65 -13.84 -2.35
CA GLU A 77 5.29 -13.41 -0.99
C GLU A 77 6.54 -12.92 -0.23
N LEU A 78 6.38 -11.95 0.66
CA LEU A 78 7.47 -11.50 1.52
C LEU A 78 7.65 -12.48 2.68
N LYS A 79 8.84 -13.07 2.85
CA LYS A 79 9.16 -13.92 4.01
C LYS A 79 9.88 -13.09 5.07
N ILE A 80 9.18 -12.80 6.17
CA ILE A 80 9.77 -12.17 7.35
C ILE A 80 9.93 -13.24 8.41
N MET A 81 11.16 -13.47 8.88
CA MET A 81 11.46 -14.43 9.95
C MET A 81 10.89 -15.84 9.71
N GLY A 82 10.83 -16.29 8.46
CA GLY A 82 10.32 -17.62 8.13
C GLY A 82 8.84 -17.68 7.77
N LYS A 83 8.05 -16.65 8.10
CA LYS A 83 6.61 -16.59 7.84
C LYS A 83 6.34 -15.87 6.51
N PRO A 84 5.61 -16.48 5.56
CA PRO A 84 5.21 -15.81 4.32
C PRO A 84 4.09 -14.82 4.60
N TYR A 85 4.17 -13.66 3.96
CA TYR A 85 3.16 -12.62 3.98
C TYR A 85 2.73 -12.33 2.53
N PRO A 86 1.46 -12.63 2.18
CA PRO A 86 1.00 -12.43 0.81
C PRO A 86 0.98 -10.95 0.49
N ILE A 87 1.50 -10.62 -0.68
CA ILE A 87 1.41 -9.30 -1.27
C ILE A 87 0.15 -9.31 -2.15
N GLU A 88 -0.79 -8.42 -1.86
CA GLU A 88 -2.00 -8.27 -2.67
C GLU A 88 -1.62 -7.75 -4.06
N THR A 89 -1.98 -8.52 -5.08
CA THR A 89 -1.67 -8.19 -6.47
C THR A 89 -2.60 -7.10 -7.01
N ASP A 90 -3.85 -7.08 -6.55
CA ASP A 90 -4.88 -6.17 -7.04
C ASP A 90 -5.53 -5.41 -5.88
N PRO A 91 -4.86 -4.40 -5.30
CA PRO A 91 -5.41 -3.63 -4.19
C PRO A 91 -6.80 -3.07 -4.49
N ASP A 92 -7.64 -3.04 -3.45
CA ASP A 92 -9.07 -2.81 -3.60
C ASP A 92 -9.41 -1.32 -3.73
N ASN A 93 -9.44 -0.82 -4.97
CA ASN A 93 -9.89 0.53 -5.30
C ASN A 93 -11.34 0.78 -4.90
N GLU A 94 -12.20 -0.24 -4.94
CA GLU A 94 -13.63 -0.06 -4.62
C GLU A 94 -13.81 0.35 -3.16
N LYS A 95 -13.12 -0.32 -2.24
CA LYS A 95 -13.12 0.09 -0.82
C LYS A 95 -12.62 1.51 -0.62
N VAL A 96 -11.54 1.89 -1.31
CA VAL A 96 -10.97 3.25 -1.25
C VAL A 96 -12.01 4.28 -1.70
N PHE A 97 -12.57 4.12 -2.89
CA PHE A 97 -13.52 5.12 -3.43
C PHE A 97 -14.88 5.09 -2.73
N ASN A 98 -15.27 3.98 -2.12
CA ASN A 98 -16.42 3.92 -1.20
C ASN A 98 -16.18 4.78 0.05
N ALA A 99 -14.99 4.70 0.66
CA ALA A 99 -14.62 5.55 1.79
C ALA A 99 -14.56 7.04 1.40
N VAL A 100 -13.98 7.36 0.23
CA VAL A 100 -13.95 8.72 -0.32
C VAL A 100 -15.36 9.25 -0.55
N LYS A 101 -16.26 8.46 -1.15
CA LYS A 101 -17.66 8.86 -1.37
C LYS A 101 -18.40 9.09 -0.05
N LYS A 102 -18.12 8.28 0.98
CA LYS A 102 -18.76 8.39 2.30
C LYS A 102 -18.28 9.64 3.06
N TYR A 103 -17.00 10.00 2.92
CA TYR A 103 -16.38 11.12 3.64
C TYR A 103 -15.54 12.02 2.70
N PRO A 104 -16.17 12.71 1.74
CA PRO A 104 -15.45 13.43 0.67
C PRO A 104 -14.64 14.63 1.18
N ASP A 105 -14.98 15.16 2.35
CA ASP A 105 -14.23 16.25 2.98
C ASP A 105 -13.00 15.75 3.74
N LYS A 106 -12.92 14.45 4.04
CA LYS A 106 -11.84 13.83 4.81
C LYS A 106 -10.89 12.99 3.97
N PHE A 107 -11.37 12.40 2.88
CA PHE A 107 -10.57 11.48 2.09
C PHE A 107 -10.37 11.91 0.64
N LEU A 108 -9.18 11.60 0.15
CA LEU A 108 -8.78 11.64 -1.25
C LEU A 108 -8.41 10.21 -1.66
N GLY A 109 -8.50 9.89 -2.95
CA GLY A 109 -8.29 8.53 -3.48
C GLY A 109 -7.20 8.47 -4.53
N TRP A 110 -6.20 7.63 -4.30
CA TRP A 110 -5.31 7.12 -5.34
C TRP A 110 -5.96 5.91 -6.01
N ILE A 111 -5.96 5.87 -7.34
CA ILE A 111 -6.28 4.63 -8.07
C ILE A 111 -5.02 3.76 -8.06
N PHE A 112 -5.08 2.64 -7.35
CA PHE A 112 -4.01 1.66 -7.35
C PHE A 112 -4.09 0.81 -8.61
N VAL A 113 -2.98 0.71 -9.35
CA VAL A 113 -2.86 -0.17 -10.52
C VAL A 113 -1.65 -1.07 -10.42
N ASN A 114 -1.76 -2.25 -11.02
CA ASN A 114 -0.66 -3.20 -11.16
C ASN A 114 -0.72 -3.82 -12.57
N PRO A 115 0.26 -3.52 -13.47
CA PRO A 115 0.32 -4.12 -14.81
C PRO A 115 0.41 -5.65 -14.80
N ARG A 116 0.89 -6.24 -13.69
CA ARG A 116 1.01 -7.70 -13.49
C ARG A 116 -0.07 -8.27 -12.58
N GLY A 117 -1.07 -7.45 -12.23
CA GLY A 117 -2.26 -7.89 -11.54
C GLY A 117 -3.22 -8.62 -12.48
N LYS A 118 -4.34 -9.09 -11.93
CA LYS A 118 -5.43 -9.69 -12.71
C LYS A 118 -6.27 -8.63 -13.42
N LYS A 119 -6.27 -7.39 -12.91
CA LYS A 119 -7.04 -6.29 -13.47
C LYS A 119 -6.23 -5.50 -14.50
N ASN A 120 -6.89 -5.07 -15.57
CA ASN A 120 -6.26 -4.19 -16.55
C ASN A 120 -6.07 -2.78 -15.95
N GLN A 121 -4.83 -2.29 -15.92
CA GLN A 121 -4.47 -1.00 -15.32
C GLN A 121 -5.22 0.20 -15.93
N VAL A 122 -5.46 0.20 -17.24
CA VAL A 122 -6.20 1.28 -17.91
C VAL A 122 -7.68 1.19 -17.58
N ALA A 123 -8.26 -0.01 -17.59
CA ALA A 123 -9.66 -0.20 -17.22
C ALA A 123 -9.95 0.20 -15.76
N GLU A 124 -9.05 -0.12 -14.82
CA GLU A 124 -9.17 0.34 -13.43
C GLU A 124 -9.06 1.86 -13.32
N PHE A 125 -8.15 2.49 -14.07
CA PHE A 125 -8.07 3.95 -14.14
C PHE A 125 -9.37 4.57 -14.66
N GLU A 126 -9.85 4.14 -15.82
CA GLU A 126 -11.07 4.66 -16.45
C GLU A 126 -12.31 4.48 -15.56
N LYS A 127 -12.36 3.42 -14.75
CA LYS A 127 -13.46 3.15 -13.83
C LYS A 127 -13.60 4.21 -12.72
N TYR A 128 -12.48 4.79 -12.27
CA TYR A 128 -12.46 5.65 -11.08
C TYR A 128 -11.93 7.08 -11.33
N LYS A 129 -11.40 7.40 -12.52
CA LYS A 129 -10.79 8.71 -12.83
C LYS A 129 -11.74 9.90 -12.59
N ASP A 130 -13.04 9.70 -12.78
CA ASP A 130 -14.06 10.75 -12.63
C ASP A 130 -14.67 10.77 -11.22
N ALA A 131 -14.19 9.90 -10.31
CA ALA A 131 -14.67 9.86 -8.94
C ALA A 131 -14.25 11.14 -8.20
N LYS A 132 -15.21 11.76 -7.50
CA LYS A 132 -14.92 12.91 -6.63
C LYS A 132 -13.87 12.53 -5.60
N GLY A 133 -12.78 13.32 -5.52
CA GLY A 133 -11.67 13.07 -4.61
C GLY A 133 -10.54 12.21 -5.19
N PHE A 134 -10.64 11.78 -6.46
CA PHE A 134 -9.50 11.25 -7.20
C PHE A 134 -8.35 12.27 -7.27
N ILE A 135 -7.13 11.81 -7.03
CA ILE A 135 -5.92 12.67 -7.06
C ILE A 135 -4.75 12.11 -7.87
N GLY A 136 -4.89 10.90 -8.44
CA GLY A 136 -3.86 10.30 -9.28
C GLY A 136 -3.76 8.79 -9.14
N VAL A 137 -2.71 8.23 -9.73
CA VAL A 137 -2.45 6.78 -9.80
C VAL A 137 -1.32 6.38 -8.85
N LYS A 138 -1.50 5.27 -8.13
CA LYS A 138 -0.48 4.63 -7.29
C LYS A 138 -0.09 3.28 -7.89
N ALA A 139 1.18 2.94 -7.80
CA ALA A 139 1.67 1.61 -8.15
C ALA A 139 2.89 1.25 -7.29
N HIS A 140 3.23 -0.04 -7.20
CA HIS A 140 4.42 -0.51 -6.47
C HIS A 140 5.30 -1.43 -7.35
N PRO A 141 6.16 -0.87 -8.22
CA PRO A 141 7.04 -1.65 -9.10
C PRO A 141 7.93 -2.66 -8.36
N PHE A 142 8.46 -2.27 -7.20
CA PHE A 142 9.30 -3.15 -6.37
C PHE A 142 8.53 -4.33 -5.80
N TRP A 143 7.36 -4.09 -5.19
CA TRP A 143 6.57 -5.15 -4.54
C TRP A 143 5.87 -6.08 -5.53
N HIS A 144 5.51 -5.56 -6.71
CA HIS A 144 4.81 -6.33 -7.76
C HIS A 144 5.74 -6.73 -8.92
N HIS A 145 7.05 -6.55 -8.74
CA HIS A 145 8.12 -7.02 -9.62
C HIS A 145 8.03 -6.59 -11.09
N PHE A 146 7.47 -5.43 -11.39
CA PHE A 146 7.38 -4.89 -12.75
C PHE A 146 8.29 -3.68 -12.94
N THR A 147 8.66 -3.39 -14.19
CA THR A 147 9.45 -2.21 -14.55
C THR A 147 8.55 -0.98 -14.70
N PRO A 148 8.95 0.23 -14.29
CA PRO A 148 8.10 1.41 -14.38
C PRO A 148 7.53 1.71 -15.79
N VAL A 149 8.23 1.30 -16.86
CA VAL A 149 7.74 1.48 -18.24
C VAL A 149 6.47 0.67 -18.53
N GLU A 150 6.19 -0.40 -17.79
CA GLU A 150 4.94 -1.16 -17.91
C GLU A 150 3.71 -0.33 -17.49
N LEU A 151 3.90 0.80 -16.79
CA LEU A 151 2.84 1.78 -16.46
C LEU A 151 2.59 2.81 -17.57
N ALA A 152 3.36 2.81 -18.66
CA ALA A 152 3.18 3.80 -19.74
C ALA A 152 1.73 3.92 -20.24
N PRO A 153 0.96 2.83 -20.45
CA PRO A 153 -0.41 2.95 -20.93
C PRO A 153 -1.34 3.75 -20.00
N VAL A 154 -1.22 3.58 -18.68
CA VAL A 154 -2.04 4.34 -17.72
C VAL A 154 -1.50 5.76 -17.51
N ALA A 155 -0.17 5.94 -17.58
CA ALA A 155 0.46 7.25 -17.47
C ALA A 155 0.06 8.18 -18.64
N GLU A 156 0.03 7.65 -19.86
CA GLU A 156 -0.42 8.38 -21.05
C GLU A 156 -1.89 8.81 -20.95
N ARG A 157 -2.75 7.94 -20.40
CA ARG A 157 -4.18 8.24 -20.18
C ARG A 157 -4.36 9.32 -19.10
N LEU A 158 -3.64 9.19 -17.99
CA LEU A 158 -3.67 10.16 -16.90
C LEU A 158 -3.19 11.54 -17.37
N ALA A 159 -2.13 11.61 -18.18
CA ALA A 159 -1.60 12.87 -18.69
C ALA A 159 -2.54 13.60 -19.68
N ALA A 160 -3.55 12.89 -20.21
CA ALA A 160 -4.54 13.44 -21.12
C ALA A 160 -5.86 13.87 -20.42
N THR A 161 -5.94 13.72 -19.08
CA THR A 161 -7.11 14.09 -18.26
C THR A 161 -6.94 15.48 -17.67
#